data_AF-A0A9P6PD67-F1
#
_entry.id   AF-A0A9P6PD67-F1
#
_cell.length_a   1.000
_cell.length_b   1.000
_cell.length_c   1.000
_cell.angle_alpha   90.00
_cell.angle_beta   90.00
_cell.angle_gamma   90.00
#
_symmetry.space_group_name_H-M   'P 1'
#
loop_
_entity.id
_entity.type
_entity.pdbx_description
1 polymer ?
#
loop_
_entity_poly.entity_id
_entity_poly.type
_entity_poly.pdbx_seq_one_letter_code
_entity_poly.pdbx_strand_id
1 'polypeptide(L)'
;MEETEVVTDKDLLLSTCTALGGYEEVETPDGKIEYKYAVGDEALACLKDLKRFIRHGTREPEKFTLFALAEFNLIEKDLVPLILTHAEQDSPIAERFVLACVELIVPMTWPLDRDSEDERPIFSKMLEYHRLYKLALLAPKILEAIFRLVLKPLSVPFRQRCRDSSYVLENVQYVTKP
;
A
#
# COMPACT_ATOMS: atom_id res chain seq x y z
N MET A 1 16.38 -26.73 0.28
CA MET A 1 15.17 -26.66 1.12
C MET A 1 14.80 -25.20 1.32
N GLU A 2 15.73 -24.36 1.79
CA GLU A 2 15.55 -22.90 1.95
C GLU A 2 15.16 -22.17 0.64
N GLU A 3 15.85 -22.44 -0.46
CA GLU A 3 15.56 -21.83 -1.77
C GLU A 3 14.18 -22.20 -2.33
N THR A 4 13.65 -23.37 -1.95
CA THR A 4 12.33 -23.87 -2.38
C THR A 4 11.20 -23.26 -1.55
N GLU A 5 11.48 -22.96 -0.28
CA GLU A 5 10.57 -22.32 0.66
C GLU A 5 10.38 -20.83 0.32
N VAL A 6 11.48 -20.11 0.02
CA VAL A 6 11.46 -18.71 -0.43
C VAL A 6 10.69 -18.51 -1.75
N VAL A 7 10.84 -19.45 -2.71
CA VAL A 7 10.07 -19.42 -3.96
C VAL A 7 8.57 -19.60 -3.71
N THR A 8 8.21 -20.50 -2.80
CA THR A 8 6.81 -20.76 -2.43
C THR A 8 6.16 -19.54 -1.78
N ASP A 9 6.91 -18.81 -0.95
CA ASP A 9 6.43 -17.57 -0.33
C ASP A 9 6.25 -16.44 -1.34
N LYS A 10 7.10 -16.36 -2.37
CA LYS A 10 6.96 -15.38 -3.46
C LYS A 10 5.69 -15.61 -4.27
N ASP A 11 5.38 -16.86 -4.59
CA ASP A 11 4.19 -17.23 -5.37
C ASP A 11 2.91 -16.93 -4.58
N LEU A 12 2.91 -17.18 -3.27
CA LEU A 12 1.80 -16.81 -2.39
C LEU A 12 1.59 -15.30 -2.34
N LEU A 13 2.67 -14.52 -2.22
CA LEU A 13 2.62 -13.06 -2.26
C LEU A 13 2.07 -12.55 -3.59
N LEU A 14 2.56 -13.11 -4.71
CA LEU A 14 2.10 -12.74 -6.04
C LEU A 14 0.61 -13.04 -6.22
N SER A 15 0.17 -14.24 -5.82
CA SER A 15 -1.24 -14.64 -5.86
C SER A 15 -2.11 -13.66 -5.07
N THR A 16 -1.68 -13.28 -3.87
CA THR A 16 -2.38 -12.31 -3.02
C THR A 16 -2.46 -10.93 -3.68
N CYS A 17 -1.39 -10.48 -4.35
CA CYS A 17 -1.39 -9.21 -5.08
C CYS A 17 -2.35 -9.24 -6.27
N THR A 18 -2.37 -10.33 -7.04
CA THR A 18 -3.26 -10.46 -8.21
C THR A 18 -4.74 -10.53 -7.84
N ALA A 19 -5.07 -10.96 -6.61
CA ALA A 19 -6.45 -10.99 -6.11
C ALA A 19 -6.99 -9.62 -5.68
N LEU A 20 -6.14 -8.57 -5.65
CA LEU A 20 -6.58 -7.20 -5.31
C LEU A 20 -7.49 -6.60 -6.37
N GLY A 21 -7.27 -6.93 -7.64
CA GLY A 21 -7.99 -6.37 -8.76
C GLY A 21 -7.14 -6.23 -10.01
N GLY A 22 -7.65 -5.47 -10.96
CA GLY A 22 -6.98 -5.22 -12.23
C GLY A 22 -7.73 -4.21 -13.09
N TYR A 23 -7.11 -3.77 -14.18
CA TYR A 23 -7.77 -2.89 -15.13
C TYR A 23 -8.62 -3.70 -16.11
N GLU A 24 -9.86 -3.29 -16.26
CA GLU A 24 -10.82 -3.85 -17.21
C GLU A 24 -11.19 -2.81 -18.26
N GLU A 25 -11.43 -3.26 -19.49
CA GLU A 25 -11.96 -2.44 -20.57
C GLU A 25 -13.45 -2.18 -20.36
N VAL A 26 -13.83 -0.92 -20.31
CA VAL A 26 -15.21 -0.47 -20.14
C VAL A 26 -15.57 0.43 -21.32
N GLU A 27 -16.58 0.02 -22.08
CA GLU A 27 -17.14 0.85 -23.14
C GLU A 27 -18.05 1.92 -22.53
N THR A 28 -17.73 3.18 -22.79
CA THR A 28 -18.54 4.31 -22.39
C THR A 28 -19.78 4.45 -23.27
N PRO A 29 -20.85 5.14 -22.81
CA PRO A 29 -22.04 5.38 -23.62
C PRO A 29 -21.76 6.06 -24.98
N ASP A 30 -20.63 6.76 -25.09
CA ASP A 30 -20.18 7.43 -26.31
C ASP A 30 -19.39 6.51 -27.28
N GLY A 31 -19.29 5.21 -26.98
CA GLY A 31 -18.56 4.22 -27.78
C GLY A 31 -17.04 4.28 -27.63
N LYS A 32 -16.50 4.98 -26.62
CA LYS A 32 -15.07 5.01 -26.32
C LYS A 32 -14.71 3.93 -25.31
N ILE A 33 -13.58 3.25 -25.53
CA ILE A 33 -13.01 2.29 -24.59
C ILE A 33 -12.19 3.05 -23.53
N GLU A 34 -12.56 2.89 -22.27
CA GLU A 34 -11.80 3.36 -21.10
C GLU A 34 -11.32 2.17 -20.26
N TYR A 35 -10.15 2.29 -19.64
CA TYR A 35 -9.68 1.28 -18.68
C TYR A 35 -10.05 1.73 -17.27
N LYS A 36 -10.80 0.90 -16.55
CA LYS A 36 -11.18 1.15 -15.15
C LYS A 36 -10.66 0.05 -14.26
N TYR A 37 -10.18 0.42 -13.07
CA TYR A 37 -9.72 -0.55 -12.10
C TYR A 37 -10.93 -1.24 -11.46
N ALA A 38 -11.04 -2.55 -11.69
CA ALA A 38 -12.00 -3.42 -11.04
C ALA A 38 -11.39 -3.98 -9.76
N VAL A 39 -12.08 -3.75 -8.63
CA VAL A 39 -11.66 -4.22 -7.31
C VAL A 39 -12.01 -5.69 -7.17
N GLY A 40 -11.07 -6.52 -6.73
CA GLY A 40 -11.31 -7.93 -6.48
C GLY A 40 -12.26 -8.16 -5.30
N ASP A 41 -13.06 -9.23 -5.37
CA ASP A 41 -14.08 -9.55 -4.37
C ASP A 41 -13.52 -9.67 -2.95
N GLU A 42 -12.33 -10.27 -2.83
CA GLU A 42 -11.64 -10.47 -1.54
C GLU A 42 -10.52 -9.45 -1.29
N ALA A 43 -10.47 -8.35 -2.05
CA ALA A 43 -9.35 -7.40 -2.01
C ALA A 43 -9.07 -6.86 -0.60
N LEU A 44 -10.10 -6.58 0.20
CA LEU A 44 -9.92 -6.10 1.58
C LEU A 44 -9.31 -7.17 2.51
N ALA A 45 -9.59 -8.45 2.27
CA ALA A 45 -8.95 -9.55 2.99
C ALA A 45 -7.49 -9.70 2.55
N CYS A 46 -7.24 -9.67 1.24
CA CYS A 46 -5.88 -9.71 0.67
C CYS A 46 -5.00 -8.56 1.19
N LEU A 47 -5.50 -7.33 1.29
CA LEU A 47 -4.75 -6.20 1.87
C LEU A 47 -4.34 -6.47 3.33
N LYS A 48 -5.21 -7.12 4.12
CA LYS A 48 -4.89 -7.49 5.51
C LYS A 48 -3.86 -8.62 5.58
N ASP A 49 -3.88 -9.55 4.63
CA ASP A 49 -2.88 -10.61 4.55
C ASP A 49 -1.52 -10.07 4.10
N LEU A 50 -1.47 -9.15 3.13
CA LEU A 50 -0.25 -8.41 2.79
C LEU A 50 0.33 -7.69 4.00
N LYS A 51 -0.51 -7.05 4.83
CA LYS A 51 -0.06 -6.40 6.07
C LYS A 51 0.54 -7.42 7.05
N ARG A 52 -0.05 -8.60 7.15
CA ARG A 52 0.49 -9.69 7.97
C ARG A 52 1.84 -10.14 7.44
N PHE A 53 1.97 -10.36 6.12
CA PHE A 53 3.23 -10.75 5.50
C PHE A 53 4.34 -9.73 5.78
N ILE A 54 4.08 -8.42 5.62
CA ILE A 54 5.05 -7.37 5.96
C ILE A 54 5.46 -7.42 7.44
N ARG A 55 4.49 -7.62 8.35
CA ARG A 55 4.77 -7.70 9.79
C ARG A 55 5.53 -8.97 10.21
N HIS A 56 5.37 -10.07 9.46
CA HIS A 56 6.10 -11.31 9.68
C HIS A 56 7.51 -11.23 9.09
N GLY A 57 7.66 -10.75 7.85
CA GLY A 57 8.95 -10.58 7.18
C GLY A 57 9.86 -9.50 7.80
N THR A 58 9.33 -8.61 8.64
CA THR A 58 10.15 -7.67 9.44
C THR A 58 10.81 -8.29 10.67
N ARG A 59 10.48 -9.55 11.02
CA ARG A 59 11.06 -10.26 12.18
C ARG A 59 12.24 -11.16 11.81
N GLU A 60 12.37 -11.48 10.53
CA GLU A 60 13.47 -12.27 9.99
C GLU A 60 14.46 -11.34 9.28
N PRO A 61 15.75 -11.72 9.16
CA PRO A 61 16.78 -10.87 8.56
C PRO A 61 16.53 -10.56 7.07
N GLU A 62 15.53 -11.17 6.43
CA GLU A 62 15.24 -10.99 5.03
C GLU A 62 14.11 -9.97 4.82
N LYS A 63 14.47 -8.77 4.35
CA LYS A 63 13.56 -7.76 3.79
C LYS A 63 12.84 -8.26 2.50
N PHE A 64 12.73 -9.57 2.30
CA PHE A 64 12.25 -10.25 1.10
C PHE A 64 10.84 -9.82 0.72
N THR A 65 9.91 -9.77 1.68
CA THR A 65 8.52 -9.36 1.42
C THR A 65 8.46 -7.95 0.85
N LEU A 66 9.12 -6.97 1.48
CA LEU A 66 9.10 -5.58 1.02
C LEU A 66 9.70 -5.46 -0.39
N PHE A 67 10.79 -6.18 -0.63
CA PHE A 67 11.44 -6.21 -1.94
C PHE A 67 10.55 -6.87 -3.02
N ALA A 68 9.89 -7.99 -2.71
CA ALA A 68 8.98 -8.66 -3.63
C ALA A 68 7.78 -7.78 -3.98
N LEU A 69 7.16 -7.12 -2.99
CA LEU A 69 6.06 -6.17 -3.23
C LEU A 69 6.52 -4.95 -4.07
N ALA A 70 7.78 -4.54 -3.94
CA ALA A 70 8.40 -3.54 -4.79
C ALA A 70 8.55 -4.03 -6.24
N GLU A 71 9.06 -5.25 -6.43
CA GLU A 71 9.17 -5.89 -7.75
C GLU A 71 7.83 -6.04 -8.45
N PHE A 72 6.76 -6.29 -7.70
CA PHE A 72 5.39 -6.39 -8.23
C PHE A 72 4.75 -5.04 -8.54
N ASN A 73 5.45 -3.93 -8.27
CA ASN A 73 4.98 -2.57 -8.42
C ASN A 73 3.62 -2.30 -7.71
N LEU A 74 3.43 -2.90 -6.54
CA LEU A 74 2.14 -2.94 -5.84
C LEU A 74 1.53 -1.55 -5.62
N ILE A 75 2.34 -0.55 -5.27
CA ILE A 75 1.84 0.81 -4.97
C ILE A 75 1.20 1.44 -6.20
N GLU A 76 1.93 1.49 -7.32
CA GLU A 76 1.44 2.12 -8.54
C GLU A 76 0.35 1.29 -9.22
N LYS A 77 0.53 -0.03 -9.26
CA LYS A 77 -0.35 -0.94 -9.98
C LYS A 77 -1.72 -1.10 -9.30
N ASP A 78 -1.75 -1.21 -7.98
CA ASP A 78 -2.95 -1.62 -7.25
C ASP A 78 -3.35 -0.62 -6.15
N LEU A 79 -2.44 -0.20 -5.26
CA LEU A 79 -2.83 0.64 -4.11
C LEU A 79 -3.30 2.03 -4.54
N VAL A 80 -2.61 2.67 -5.50
CA VAL A 80 -3.00 3.98 -6.03
C VAL A 80 -4.38 3.91 -6.69
N PRO A 81 -4.66 2.99 -7.63
CA PRO A 81 -6.00 2.84 -8.21
C PRO A 81 -7.08 2.46 -7.19
N LEU A 82 -6.77 1.59 -6.22
CA LEU A 82 -7.69 1.24 -5.14
C LEU A 82 -8.08 2.46 -4.30
N ILE A 83 -7.11 3.30 -3.94
CA ILE A 83 -7.35 4.54 -3.21
C ILE A 83 -8.23 5.47 -4.06
N LEU A 84 -7.89 5.70 -5.32
CA LEU A 84 -8.66 6.60 -6.19
C LEU A 84 -10.09 6.13 -6.42
N THR A 85 -10.30 4.83 -6.56
CA THR A 85 -11.64 4.22 -6.73
C THR A 85 -12.55 4.51 -5.54
N HIS A 86 -11.97 4.58 -4.33
CA HIS A 86 -12.72 4.79 -3.08
C HIS A 86 -12.63 6.23 -2.54
N ALA A 87 -11.76 7.07 -3.08
CA ALA A 87 -11.44 8.41 -2.55
C ALA A 87 -12.66 9.36 -2.48
N GLU A 88 -13.58 9.24 -3.43
CA GLU A 88 -14.77 10.10 -3.54
C GLU A 88 -16.02 9.48 -2.89
N GLN A 89 -15.92 8.25 -2.38
CA GLN A 89 -17.04 7.56 -1.77
C GLN A 89 -17.10 7.85 -0.26
N ASP A 90 -18.18 8.48 0.20
CA ASP A 90 -18.42 8.69 1.63
C ASP A 90 -19.11 7.45 2.24
N SER A 91 -18.35 6.36 2.36
CA SER A 91 -18.84 5.12 2.96
C SER A 91 -17.83 4.50 3.93
N PRO A 92 -18.28 3.83 5.01
CA PRO A 92 -17.38 3.13 5.93
C PRO A 92 -16.54 2.03 5.25
N ILE A 93 -17.02 1.47 4.14
CA ILE A 93 -16.31 0.45 3.36
C ILE A 93 -15.15 1.11 2.60
N ALA A 94 -15.41 2.24 1.93
CA ALA A 94 -14.39 3.03 1.26
C ALA A 94 -13.31 3.51 2.22
N GLU A 95 -13.68 4.03 3.40
CA GLU A 95 -12.72 4.42 4.44
C GLU A 95 -11.80 3.25 4.85
N ARG A 96 -12.34 2.03 4.98
CA ARG A 96 -11.56 0.83 5.31
C ARG A 96 -10.59 0.42 4.21
N PHE A 97 -10.98 0.54 2.94
CA PHE A 97 -10.09 0.26 1.81
C PHE A 97 -8.91 1.22 1.76
N VAL A 98 -9.19 2.53 1.82
CA VAL A 98 -8.13 3.54 1.79
C VAL A 98 -7.22 3.38 3.01
N LEU A 99 -7.77 3.10 4.20
CA LEU A 99 -6.97 2.86 5.40
C LEU A 99 -6.08 1.62 5.24
N ALA A 100 -6.61 0.50 4.76
CA ALA A 100 -5.83 -0.71 4.54
C ALA A 100 -4.69 -0.49 3.53
N CYS A 101 -4.89 0.31 2.49
CA CYS A 101 -3.82 0.69 1.56
C CYS A 101 -2.75 1.53 2.25
N VAL A 102 -3.15 2.54 3.05
CA VAL A 102 -2.22 3.39 3.81
C VAL A 102 -1.38 2.57 4.80
N GLU A 103 -1.98 1.58 5.47
CA GLU A 103 -1.28 0.69 6.40
C GLU A 103 -0.17 -0.14 5.72
N LEU A 104 -0.25 -0.39 4.41
CA LEU A 104 0.82 -1.03 3.62
C LEU A 104 1.84 -0.01 3.13
N ILE A 105 1.38 1.16 2.67
CA ILE A 105 2.26 2.23 2.16
C ILE A 105 3.25 2.69 3.24
N VAL A 106 2.84 2.78 4.50
CA VAL A 106 3.69 3.22 5.62
C VAL A 106 4.98 2.40 5.76
N PRO A 107 4.91 1.06 6.01
CA PRO A 107 6.13 0.27 6.14
C PRO A 107 6.92 0.18 4.84
N MET A 108 6.27 0.24 3.67
CA MET A 108 6.94 0.24 2.36
C MET A 108 7.70 1.55 2.07
N THR A 109 7.38 2.64 2.76
CA THR A 109 8.02 3.95 2.58
C THR A 109 8.97 4.32 3.72
N TRP A 110 9.16 3.44 4.71
CA TRP A 110 10.01 3.70 5.87
C TRP A 110 11.46 4.01 5.47
N PRO A 111 12.10 5.06 6.03
CA PRO A 111 13.47 5.43 5.66
C PRO A 111 14.43 4.24 5.72
N LEU A 112 15.22 4.07 4.67
CA LEU A 112 16.27 3.04 4.62
C LEU A 112 17.46 3.49 5.46
N ASP A 113 17.85 2.68 6.45
CA ASP A 113 19.07 2.90 7.24
C ASP A 113 20.32 2.68 6.38
N ARG A 114 21.38 3.48 6.61
CA ARG A 114 22.59 3.52 5.76
C ARG A 114 23.77 2.72 6.34
N ASP A 115 23.49 1.71 7.16
CA ASP A 115 24.43 1.37 8.22
C ASP A 115 25.43 0.23 7.91
N SER A 116 25.40 -0.39 6.72
CA SER A 116 26.36 -1.45 6.37
C SER A 116 26.87 -1.37 4.93
N GLU A 117 28.19 -1.51 4.72
CA GLU A 117 28.79 -1.57 3.38
C GLU A 117 28.36 -2.82 2.60
N ASP A 118 28.07 -3.91 3.30
CA ASP A 118 27.65 -5.19 2.72
C ASP A 118 26.22 -5.14 2.13
N GLU A 119 25.35 -4.25 2.60
CA GLU A 119 23.98 -4.08 2.08
C GLU A 119 23.88 -3.09 0.91
N ARG A 120 24.98 -2.48 0.46
CA ARG A 120 24.97 -1.43 -0.59
C ARG A 120 24.20 -1.79 -1.87
N PRO A 121 24.30 -3.01 -2.45
CA PRO A 121 23.55 -3.35 -3.66
C PRO A 121 22.04 -3.39 -3.43
N ILE A 122 21.61 -4.00 -2.32
CA ILE A 122 20.20 -4.09 -1.91
C ILE A 122 19.66 -2.70 -1.59
N PHE A 123 20.44 -1.89 -0.87
CA PHE A 123 20.13 -0.50 -0.56
C PHE A 123 19.92 0.33 -1.83
N SER A 124 20.78 0.20 -2.84
CA SER A 124 20.64 0.92 -4.11
C SER A 124 19.34 0.57 -4.82
N LYS A 125 19.00 -0.73 -4.90
CA LYS A 125 17.77 -1.19 -5.56
C LYS A 125 16.52 -0.78 -4.77
N MET A 126 16.53 -0.88 -3.44
CA MET A 126 15.45 -0.38 -2.59
C MET A 126 15.26 1.15 -2.70
N LEU A 127 16.36 1.91 -2.83
CA LEU A 127 16.29 3.35 -3.03
C LEU A 127 15.63 3.71 -4.36
N GLU A 128 15.86 2.93 -5.42
CA GLU A 128 15.15 3.09 -6.69
C GLU A 128 13.65 2.86 -6.53
N TYR A 129 13.26 1.79 -5.82
CA TYR A 129 11.84 1.55 -5.52
C TYR A 129 11.21 2.68 -4.70
N HIS A 130 11.91 3.22 -3.70
CA HIS A 130 11.40 4.36 -2.91
C HIS A 130 11.14 5.60 -3.78
N ARG A 131 11.96 5.83 -4.82
CA ARG A 131 11.73 6.92 -5.77
C ARG A 131 10.48 6.68 -6.60
N LEU A 132 10.26 5.44 -7.06
CA LEU A 132 9.05 5.05 -7.78
C LEU A 132 7.80 5.18 -6.90
N TYR A 133 7.87 4.75 -5.65
CA TYR A 133 6.79 4.93 -4.67
C TYR A 133 6.43 6.39 -4.50
N LYS A 134 7.44 7.26 -4.32
CA LYS A 134 7.23 8.70 -4.20
C LYS A 134 6.56 9.28 -5.45
N LEU A 135 7.00 8.87 -6.63
CA LEU A 135 6.40 9.31 -7.89
C LEU A 135 4.93 8.89 -7.97
N ALA A 136 4.62 7.63 -7.68
CA ALA A 136 3.26 7.09 -7.71
C ALA A 136 2.33 7.79 -6.70
N LEU A 137 2.81 8.05 -5.47
CA LEU A 137 2.02 8.71 -4.43
C LEU A 137 1.80 10.21 -4.68
N LEU A 138 2.59 10.82 -5.56
CA LEU A 138 2.37 12.19 -6.05
C LEU A 138 1.27 12.29 -7.12
N ALA A 139 0.62 11.17 -7.47
CA ALA A 139 -0.54 11.19 -8.36
C ALA A 139 -1.63 12.13 -7.81
N PRO A 140 -2.36 12.84 -8.69
CA PRO A 140 -3.44 13.74 -8.28
C PRO A 140 -4.47 13.02 -7.40
N LYS A 141 -5.06 13.75 -6.44
CA LYS A 141 -6.09 13.26 -5.50
C LYS A 141 -5.65 12.19 -4.49
N ILE A 142 -4.48 11.55 -4.62
CA ILE A 142 -4.00 10.55 -3.63
C ILE A 142 -3.78 11.19 -2.27
N LEU A 143 -2.98 12.25 -2.20
CA LEU A 143 -2.72 12.93 -0.93
C LEU A 143 -4.00 13.50 -0.33
N GLU A 144 -4.90 14.02 -1.17
CA GLU A 144 -6.21 14.50 -0.71
C GLU A 144 -7.04 13.38 -0.09
N ALA A 145 -7.11 12.20 -0.73
CA ALA A 145 -7.81 11.03 -0.22
C ALA A 145 -7.24 10.56 1.12
N ILE A 146 -5.91 10.52 1.25
CA ILE A 146 -5.22 10.16 2.49
C ILE A 146 -5.52 11.21 3.57
N PHE A 147 -5.47 12.51 3.26
CA PHE A 147 -5.78 13.56 4.22
C PHE A 147 -7.23 13.48 4.70
N ARG A 148 -8.21 13.18 3.84
CA ARG A 148 -9.62 13.02 4.25
C ARG A 148 -9.79 11.98 5.36
N LEU A 149 -9.05 10.86 5.30
CA LEU A 149 -9.06 9.85 6.37
C LEU A 149 -8.57 10.40 7.72
N VAL A 150 -7.60 11.32 7.69
CA VAL A 150 -6.96 11.90 8.88
C VAL A 150 -7.78 13.06 9.44
N LEU A 151 -8.49 13.81 8.59
CA LEU A 151 -9.29 14.97 8.98
C LEU A 151 -10.38 14.62 10.01
N LYS A 152 -11.04 13.47 9.86
CA LYS A 152 -12.12 13.02 10.75
C LYS A 152 -11.61 12.70 12.18
N PRO A 153 -10.52 11.94 12.38
CA PRO A 153 -9.81 11.84 13.66
C PRO A 153 -9.30 13.19 14.22
N LEU A 154 -8.78 14.08 13.36
CA LEU A 154 -8.22 15.35 13.80
C LEU A 154 -9.28 16.33 14.33
N SER A 155 -10.50 16.29 13.80
CA SER A 155 -11.60 17.15 14.25
C SER A 155 -12.08 16.84 15.67
N VAL A 156 -11.75 15.64 16.18
CA VAL A 156 -12.01 15.25 17.58
C VAL A 156 -10.85 15.70 18.47
N PRO A 157 -11.09 16.35 19.63
CA PRO A 157 -10.03 16.71 20.57
C PRO A 157 -9.23 15.50 21.04
N PHE A 158 -7.90 15.65 21.20
CA PHE A 158 -6.98 14.55 21.54
C PHE A 158 -7.46 13.63 22.68
N ARG A 159 -8.00 14.20 23.76
CA ARG A 159 -8.48 13.44 24.94
C ARG A 159 -9.75 12.63 24.70
N GLN A 160 -10.48 12.92 23.63
CA GLN A 160 -11.76 12.29 23.28
C GLN A 160 -11.62 11.36 22.06
N ARG A 161 -10.42 11.24 21.47
CA ARG A 161 -10.18 10.35 20.33
C ARG A 161 -10.25 8.90 20.76
N CYS A 162 -10.95 8.09 19.97
CA CYS A 162 -10.92 6.64 20.11
C CYS A 162 -9.57 6.07 19.68
N ARG A 163 -9.22 4.87 20.15
CA ARG A 163 -7.95 4.19 19.84
C ARG A 163 -7.73 4.03 18.33
N ASP A 164 -8.79 3.71 17.59
CA ASP A 164 -8.74 3.55 16.13
C ASP A 164 -8.40 4.88 15.44
N SER A 165 -8.95 5.99 15.92
CA SER A 165 -8.66 7.33 15.40
C SER A 165 -7.19 7.72 15.63
N SER A 166 -6.62 7.40 16.79
CA SER A 166 -5.21 7.67 17.08
C SER A 166 -4.26 6.83 16.21
N TYR A 167 -4.63 5.59 15.91
CA TYR A 167 -3.84 4.69 15.06
C TYR A 167 -3.74 5.19 13.60
N VAL A 168 -4.83 5.73 13.05
CA VAL A 168 -4.82 6.35 11.70
C VAL A 168 -3.84 7.53 11.65
N LEU A 169 -3.83 8.37 12.69
CA LEU A 169 -2.93 9.53 12.76
C LEU A 169 -1.46 9.12 12.82
N GLU A 170 -1.14 8.10 13.61
CA GLU A 170 0.21 7.57 13.74
C GLU A 170 0.73 7.07 12.39
N ASN A 171 -0.06 6.27 11.66
CA ASN A 171 0.33 5.77 10.35
C ASN A 171 0.56 6.90 9.32
N VAL A 172 -0.34 7.88 9.21
CA VAL A 172 -0.17 8.95 8.20
C VAL A 172 0.98 9.90 8.53
N GLN A 173 1.32 10.07 9.81
CA GLN A 173 2.52 10.83 10.19
C GLN A 173 3.80 10.21 9.61
N TYR A 174 3.85 8.88 9.42
CA TYR A 174 5.02 8.23 8.83
C TYR A 174 5.09 8.39 7.30
N VAL A 175 3.95 8.45 6.59
CA VAL A 175 3.93 8.70 5.12
C VAL A 175 4.44 10.10 4.77
N THR A 176 4.27 11.07 5.68
CA THR A 176 4.58 12.48 5.45
C THR A 176 5.92 12.94 6.03
N LYS A 177 6.67 12.05 6.69
CA LYS A 177 8.00 12.39 7.17
C LYS A 177 8.98 12.48 5.98
N PRO A 178 9.74 13.59 5.86
CA PRO A 178 10.66 13.85 4.77
C PRO A 178 11.89 12.93 4.76
#